data_AF-A0AB34YC84-F1
#
_entry.id   AF-A0AB34YC84-F1
#
_cell.length_a   1.000
_cell.length_b   1.000
_cell.length_c   1.000
_cell.angle_alpha   90.00
_cell.angle_beta   90.00
_cell.angle_gamma   90.00
#
_symmetry.space_group_name_H-M   'P 1'
#
loop_
_entity.id
_entity.type
_entity.pdbx_description
1 polymer ?
#
loop_
_entity_poly.entity_id
_entity_poly.type
_entity_poly.pdbx_seq_one_letter_code
_entity_poly.pdbx_strand_id
1 'polypeptide(L)' 'MDAETGFCLGCARTLDEITRWSRMTAEERITVLSLLPDRHEILIEKKVG' A
#
# COMPACT_ATOMS: atom_id res chain seq x y z
N MET A 1 4.41 6.81 -6.96
CA MET A 1 4.93 6.16 -5.75
C MET A 1 5.49 7.27 -4.87
N ASP A 2 5.27 7.19 -3.56
CA ASP A 2 5.99 8.03 -2.59
C ASP A 2 7.44 7.55 -2.50
N ALA A 3 8.39 8.47 -2.54
CA ALA A 3 9.82 8.15 -2.65
C ALA A 3 10.42 7.62 -1.35
N GLU A 4 9.82 7.94 -0.20
CA GLU A 4 10.36 7.58 1.11
C GLU A 4 9.77 6.26 1.63
N THR A 5 8.44 6.10 1.49
CA THR A 5 7.72 4.91 1.96
C THR A 5 7.63 3.80 0.91
N GLY A 6 7.80 4.13 -0.37
CA GLY A 6 7.61 3.19 -1.48
C GLY A 6 6.14 2.83 -1.75
N PHE A 7 5.19 3.50 -1.12
CA PHE A 7 3.76 3.26 -1.32
C PHE A 7 3.19 4.01 -2.52
N CYS A 8 2.20 3.42 -3.17
CA CYS A 8 1.43 4.09 -4.20
C CYS A 8 0.54 5.16 -3.56
N LEU A 9 0.66 6.41 -4.02
CA LEU A 9 -0.07 7.57 -3.49
C LEU A 9 -1.60 7.47 -3.59
N GLY A 10 -2.12 6.53 -4.38
CA GLY A 10 -3.56 6.25 -4.47
C GLY A 10 -4.00 5.08 -3.58
N CYS A 11 -3.42 3.89 -3.81
CA CYS A 11 -3.89 2.66 -3.16
C CYS A 11 -3.06 2.20 -1.95
N ALA A 12 -2.01 2.94 -1.56
CA ALA A 12 -1.11 2.62 -0.44
C ALA A 12 -0.42 1.24 -0.50
N ARG A 13 -0.45 0.56 -1.65
CA ARG A 13 0.29 -0.67 -1.93
C ARG A 13 1.68 -0.38 -2.47
N THR A 14 2.61 -1.31 -2.28
CA THR A 14 3.93 -1.29 -2.91
C THR A 14 3.85 -1.71 -4.39
N LEU A 15 4.92 -1.48 -5.16
CA LEU A 15 4.98 -1.91 -6.55
C LEU A 15 4.89 -3.45 -6.69
N ASP A 16 5.51 -4.19 -5.78
CA ASP A 16 5.49 -5.66 -5.82
C ASP A 16 4.07 -6.19 -5.55
N GLU A 17 3.37 -5.62 -4.56
CA GLU A 17 1.97 -5.95 -4.27
C GLU A 17 1.04 -5.62 -5.46
N ILE A 18 1.31 -4.54 -6.20
CA ILE A 18 0.54 -4.17 -7.39
C ILE A 18 0.79 -5.17 -8.53
N THR A 19 2.04 -5.49 -8.81
CA THR A 19 2.42 -6.36 -9.94
C THR A 19 2.04 -7.82 -9.71
N ARG A 20 2.06 -8.31 -8.47
CA ARG A 20 1.71 -9.70 -8.13
C ARG A 20 0.24 -9.91 -7.76
N TRP A 21 -0.56 -8.86 -7.64
CA TRP A 21 -1.93 -8.91 -7.12
C TRP A 21 -2.81 -10.03 -7.70
N SER A 22 -2.77 -10.23 -9.02
CA SER A 22 -3.57 -11.26 -9.70
C SER A 22 -3.12 -12.69 -9.37
N ARG A 23 -1.87 -12.87 -8.92
CA ARG A 23 -1.26 -14.16 -8.56
C ARG A 23 -1.31 -14.45 -7.06
N MET A 24 -1.61 -13.44 -6.24
CA MET A 24 -1.74 -13.62 -4.80
C MET A 24 -2.92 -14.51 -4.41
N THR A 25 -2.76 -15.27 -3.33
CA THR A 25 -3.86 -16.02 -2.71
C THR A 25 -4.84 -15.08 -2.02
N ALA A 26 -5.98 -15.62 -1.56
CA ALA A 26 -6.95 -14.83 -0.81
C ALA A 26 -6.36 -14.30 0.50
N GLU A 27 -5.59 -15.13 1.21
CA GLU A 27 -4.95 -14.81 2.48
C GLU A 27 -3.91 -13.70 2.32
N GLU A 28 -3.08 -13.78 1.27
CA GLU A 28 -2.12 -12.73 0.92
C GLU A 28 -2.83 -11.40 0.62
N ARG A 29 -3.92 -11.45 -0.16
CA ARG A 29 -4.72 -10.25 -0.48
C ARG A 29 -5.34 -9.63 0.77
N ILE A 30 -5.92 -10.44 1.65
CA ILE A 30 -6.49 -9.97 2.92
C ILE A 30 -5.42 -9.29 3.76
N THR A 31 -4.23 -9.90 3.86
CA THR A 31 -3.10 -9.35 4.59
C THR A 31 -2.66 -8.00 4.02
N VAL A 32 -2.55 -7.85 2.69
CA VAL A 32 -2.22 -6.57 2.06
C VAL A 32 -3.31 -5.52 2.33
N LEU A 33 -4.59 -5.91 2.19
CA LEU A 33 -5.73 -5.00 2.40
C LEU A 33 -5.82 -4.51 3.85
N SER A 34 -5.54 -5.36 4.84
CA SER A 34 -5.59 -4.97 6.25
C SER A 34 -4.52 -3.94 6.62
N LEU A 35 -3.45 -3.84 5.84
CA LEU A 35 -2.37 -2.87 6.05
C LEU A 35 -2.65 -1.51 5.39
N LEU A 36 -3.62 -1.41 4.48
CA LEU A 36 -3.83 -0.17 3.71
C LEU A 36 -4.28 1.03 4.55
N PRO A 37 -5.19 0.90 5.53
CA PRO A 37 -5.62 2.03 6.36
C PRO A 37 -4.42 2.73 7.04
N ASP A 38 -3.58 1.98 7.74
CA ASP A 38 -2.40 2.52 8.43
C ASP A 38 -1.41 3.16 7.44
N ARG A 39 -1.21 2.52 6.27
CA ARG A 39 -0.34 3.08 5.23
C ARG A 39 -0.92 4.36 4.61
N HIS A 40 -2.25 4.48 4.52
CA HIS A 40 -2.91 5.71 4.10
C HIS A 40 -2.73 6.83 5.13
N GLU A 41 -2.81 6.52 6.43
CA GLU A 41 -2.53 7.50 7.49
C GLU A 41 -1.11 8.05 7.37
N ILE A 42 -0.11 7.18 7.21
CA ILE A 42 1.29 7.60 6.98
C ILE A 42 1.39 8.55 5.77
N LEU A 43 0.72 8.24 4.66
CA LEU A 43 0.74 9.08 3.46
C LEU A 43 0.00 10.41 3.65
N ILE A 44 -1.01 10.47 4.52
CA ILE A 44 -1.74 11.70 4.85
C ILE A 44 -0.89 12.58 5.75
N GLU A 45 -0.34 12.02 6.83
CA GLU A 45 0.52 12.75 7.77
C GLU A 45 1.70 13.41 7.04
N LYS A 46 2.33 12.68 6.11
CA LYS A 46 3.42 13.21 5.27
C LYS A 46 3.01 14.31 4.30
N LYS A 47 1.72 14.43 3.93
CA LYS A 47 1.24 15.52 3.07
C LYS A 47 0.94 16.80 3.85
N VAL A 48 0.74 16.69 5.15
CA VAL A 48 0.38 17.82 6.03
C VAL A 48 1.63 18.45 6.65
N GLY A 49 2.74 17.71 6.78
CA GLY A 49 4.06 18.22 7.16
C GLY A 49 4.85 18.77 5.98
#